data_AF-A0A382F445-F1
#
_entry.id   AF-A0A382F445-F1
#
_cell.length_a   1.000
_cell.length_b   1.000
_cell.length_c   1.000
_cell.angle_alpha   90.00
_cell.angle_beta   90.00
_cell.angle_gamma   90.00
#
_symmetry.space_group_name_H-M   'P 1'
#
loop_
_entity.id
_entity.type
_entity.pdbx_description
1 polymer ?
#
loop_
_entity_poly.entity_id
_entity_poly.type
_entity_poly.pdbx_seq_one_letter_code
_entity_poly.pdbx_strand_id
1 'polypeptide(L)'
;MQKMRLDGRGVGLAANQVGLDARVIVLGTISEEFEAVYFNPIITLASEEKEYFVEGCLTWPGLFIKIKRPKAITVMYQDVEGESHHMKYDRMVSRIIQHEIDHLNGINFKDRATNYHLEKARKDLKLLKRRRNNA
;
A
#
# COMPACT_ATOMS: atom_id res chain seq x y z
N MET A 1 -10.62 -1.99 -11.00
CA MET A 1 -9.59 -1.63 -10.01
C MET A 1 -8.35 -1.00 -10.65
N GLN A 2 -7.70 -1.61 -11.66
CA GLN A 2 -6.53 -1.04 -12.35
C GLN A 2 -6.74 0.42 -12.82
N LYS A 3 -7.84 0.69 -13.52
CA LYS A 3 -8.19 2.07 -13.94
C LYS A 3 -8.23 3.06 -12.76
N MET A 4 -8.90 2.71 -11.66
CA MET A 4 -8.98 3.58 -10.47
C MET A 4 -7.60 3.78 -9.80
N ARG A 5 -6.75 2.75 -9.78
CA ARG A 5 -5.35 2.85 -9.33
C ARG A 5 -4.60 3.87 -10.19
N LEU A 6 -4.69 3.75 -11.51
CA LEU A 6 -4.02 4.64 -12.48
C LEU A 6 -4.53 6.08 -12.39
N ASP A 7 -5.85 6.28 -12.37
CA ASP A 7 -6.48 7.60 -12.22
C ASP A 7 -6.05 8.29 -10.92
N GLY A 8 -5.89 7.52 -9.84
CA GLY A 8 -5.35 7.98 -8.56
C GLY A 8 -3.82 8.16 -8.53
N ARG A 9 -3.12 7.82 -9.62
CA ARG A 9 -1.65 7.75 -9.72
C ARG A 9 -1.01 6.89 -8.63
N GLY A 10 -1.72 5.83 -8.23
CA GLY A 10 -1.29 4.87 -7.22
C GLY A 10 -0.44 3.74 -7.80
N VAL A 11 0.36 3.12 -6.94
CA VAL A 11 1.17 1.94 -7.27
C VAL A 11 0.58 0.63 -6.73
N GLY A 12 -0.48 0.74 -5.92
CA GLY A 12 -1.26 -0.35 -5.34
C GLY A 12 -2.69 0.11 -5.07
N LEU A 13 -3.64 -0.84 -5.07
CA LEU A 13 -5.02 -0.62 -4.66
C LEU A 13 -5.66 -1.95 -4.22
N ALA A 14 -6.24 -1.96 -3.02
CA ALA A 14 -7.02 -3.06 -2.48
C ALA A 14 -8.53 -2.92 -2.80
N ALA A 15 -9.21 -4.05 -2.99
CA ALA A 15 -10.62 -4.09 -3.40
C ALA A 15 -11.57 -3.35 -2.43
N ASN A 16 -11.31 -3.43 -1.13
CA ASN A 16 -12.13 -2.75 -0.13
C ASN A 16 -12.04 -1.22 -0.19
N GLN A 17 -10.96 -0.65 -0.76
CA GLN A 17 -10.86 0.80 -0.98
C GLN A 17 -11.85 1.32 -2.03
N VAL A 18 -12.42 0.42 -2.84
CA VAL A 18 -13.43 0.74 -3.86
C VAL A 18 -14.78 0.09 -3.54
N GLY A 19 -15.00 -0.33 -2.29
CA GLY A 19 -16.27 -0.89 -1.82
C GLY A 19 -16.56 -2.32 -2.27
N LEU A 20 -15.55 -3.05 -2.76
CA LEU A 20 -15.69 -4.45 -3.12
C LEU A 20 -15.28 -5.34 -1.94
N ASP A 21 -16.20 -6.20 -1.52
CA ASP A 21 -15.96 -7.22 -0.49
C ASP A 21 -15.27 -8.45 -1.12
N ALA A 22 -14.00 -8.26 -1.47
CA ALA A 22 -13.16 -9.31 -2.05
C ALA A 22 -11.72 -9.16 -1.57
N ARG A 23 -10.99 -10.27 -1.46
CA ARG A 23 -9.55 -10.26 -1.15
C ARG A 23 -8.74 -10.14 -2.42
N VAL A 24 -8.76 -8.97 -3.05
CA VAL A 24 -8.02 -8.69 -4.30
C VAL A 24 -7.19 -7.44 -4.14
N ILE A 25 -5.95 -7.48 -4.61
CA ILE A 25 -5.09 -6.31 -4.76
C ILE A 25 -4.64 -6.19 -6.21
N VAL A 26 -4.53 -4.95 -6.69
CA VAL A 26 -3.87 -4.64 -7.96
C VAL A 26 -2.61 -3.84 -7.69
N LEU A 27 -1.54 -4.19 -8.39
CA LEU A 27 -0.23 -3.56 -8.29
C LEU A 27 0.13 -2.99 -9.66
N GLY A 28 0.87 -1.90 -9.70
CA GLY A 28 1.47 -1.47 -10.95
C GLY A 28 2.34 -0.23 -10.88
N THR A 29 2.97 0.10 -11.99
CA THR A 29 3.68 1.38 -12.16
C THR A 29 2.73 2.45 -12.71
N ILE A 30 3.19 3.70 -12.71
CA ILE A 30 2.47 4.82 -13.35
C ILE A 30 2.59 4.72 -14.88
N SER A 31 3.63 4.06 -15.40
CA SER A 31 3.87 3.86 -16.84
C SER A 31 3.26 2.59 -17.41
N GLU A 32 2.49 1.82 -16.63
CA GLU A 32 1.87 0.53 -17.02
C GLU A 32 2.85 -0.59 -17.44
N GLU A 33 4.16 -0.36 -17.39
CA GLU A 33 5.20 -1.37 -17.68
C GLU A 33 5.15 -2.59 -16.75
N PHE A 34 4.55 -2.44 -15.57
CA PHE A 34 4.30 -3.53 -14.64
C PHE A 34 2.87 -3.41 -14.14
N GLU A 35 2.10 -4.47 -14.32
CA GLU A 35 0.79 -4.66 -13.70
C GLU A 35 0.68 -6.09 -13.18
N ALA A 36 0.12 -6.25 -11.98
CA ALA A 36 -0.15 -7.54 -11.40
C ALA A 36 -1.46 -7.51 -10.60
N VAL A 37 -2.18 -8.63 -10.60
CA VAL A 37 -3.42 -8.81 -9.83
C VAL A 37 -3.26 -10.04 -8.98
N TYR A 38 -3.38 -9.88 -7.67
CA TYR A 38 -3.28 -11.00 -6.72
C TYR A 38 -4.64 -11.22 -6.04
N PHE A 39 -5.16 -12.42 -6.20
CA PHE A 39 -6.35 -12.91 -5.54
C PHE A 39 -5.96 -13.67 -4.27
N ASN A 40 -6.75 -13.48 -3.21
CA ASN A 40 -6.55 -14.11 -1.91
C ASN A 40 -5.10 -14.00 -1.36
N PRO A 41 -4.42 -12.84 -1.46
CA PRO A 41 -3.02 -12.75 -1.08
C PRO A 41 -2.84 -12.88 0.43
N ILE A 42 -1.85 -13.68 0.83
CA ILE A 42 -1.45 -13.92 2.22
C ILE A 42 0.06 -13.86 2.34
N ILE A 43 0.58 -13.08 3.30
CA ILE A 43 2.00 -13.09 3.65
C ILE A 43 2.29 -14.34 4.46
N THR A 44 3.08 -15.25 3.92
CA THR A 44 3.47 -16.50 4.61
C THR A 44 4.77 -16.35 5.40
N LEU A 45 5.66 -15.47 4.97
CA LEU A 45 6.94 -15.17 5.64
C LEU A 45 7.25 -13.68 5.51
N ALA A 46 7.92 -13.13 6.53
CA ALA A 46 8.40 -11.76 6.52
C ALA A 46 9.83 -11.72 7.09
N SER A 47 10.69 -10.88 6.52
CA SER A 47 12.05 -10.71 7.01
C SER A 47 12.09 -10.08 8.41
N GLU A 48 13.04 -10.50 9.23
CA GLU A 48 13.32 -9.83 10.51
C GLU A 48 13.88 -8.41 10.31
N GLU A 49 14.67 -8.22 9.25
CA GLU A 49 15.17 -6.92 8.86
C GLU A 49 14.00 -6.02 8.42
N LYS A 50 13.92 -4.85 9.04
CA LYS A 50 12.86 -3.87 8.81
C LYS A 50 13.43 -2.51 8.49
N GLU A 51 12.73 -1.77 7.65
CA GLU A 51 13.10 -0.41 7.27
C GLU A 51 11.94 0.57 7.40
N TYR A 52 12.31 1.81 7.69
CA TYR A 52 11.36 2.92 7.62
C TYR A 52 11.32 3.48 6.20
N PHE A 53 10.12 3.69 5.68
CA PHE A 53 9.90 4.41 4.44
C PHE A 53 8.67 5.29 4.55
N VAL A 54 8.56 6.31 3.70
CA VAL A 54 7.40 7.19 3.66
C VAL A 54 6.33 6.55 2.77
N GLU A 55 5.15 6.32 3.33
CA GLU A 55 3.98 5.79 2.63
C GLU A 55 2.92 6.88 2.47
N GLY A 56 2.25 6.85 1.31
CA GLY A 56 0.97 7.52 1.08
C GLY A 56 -0.12 6.48 0.82
N CYS A 57 -1.37 6.91 0.79
CA CYS A 57 -2.53 6.03 0.56
C CYS A 57 -3.59 6.81 -0.22
N LEU A 58 -4.20 6.18 -1.24
CA LEU A 58 -5.28 6.80 -2.03
C LEU A 58 -6.53 7.12 -1.19
N THR A 59 -6.78 6.35 -0.13
CA THR A 59 -7.86 6.61 0.84
C THR A 59 -7.58 7.85 1.72
N TRP A 60 -6.32 8.28 1.87
CA TRP A 60 -5.92 9.42 2.69
C TRP A 60 -5.05 10.42 1.90
N PRO A 61 -5.64 11.15 0.91
CA PRO A 61 -4.88 12.00 0.01
C PRO A 61 -4.04 13.07 0.73
N GLY A 62 -2.77 13.17 0.35
CA GLY A 62 -1.81 14.14 0.87
C GLY A 62 -1.22 13.80 2.25
N LEU A 63 -1.67 12.71 2.89
CA LEU A 63 -1.09 12.25 4.14
C LEU A 63 0.06 11.28 3.86
N PHE A 64 1.28 11.71 4.18
CA PHE A 64 2.50 10.92 4.01
C PHE A 64 3.11 10.62 5.37
N ILE A 65 3.27 9.33 5.71
CA ILE A 65 3.71 8.90 7.05
C ILE A 65 4.90 7.96 6.93
N LYS A 66 5.88 8.12 7.82
CA LYS A 66 7.03 7.22 7.91
C LYS A 66 6.65 5.94 8.67
N ILE A 67 6.61 4.80 7.98
CA ILE A 67 6.16 3.49 8.49
C ILE A 67 7.30 2.46 8.44
N LYS A 68 7.44 1.68 9.52
CA LYS A 68 8.42 0.58 9.61
C LYS A 68 7.80 -0.71 9.12
N ARG A 69 8.42 -1.38 8.14
CA ARG A 69 7.97 -2.68 7.60
C ARG A 69 9.14 -3.64 7.36
N PRO A 70 8.91 -4.96 7.40
CA PRO A 70 9.81 -5.95 6.81
C PRO A 70 10.29 -5.55 5.41
N LYS A 71 11.60 -5.70 5.15
CA LYS A 71 12.21 -5.40 3.85
C LYS A 71 11.77 -6.39 2.77
N ALA A 72 11.59 -7.65 3.14
CA ALA A 72 11.17 -8.71 2.23
C ALA A 72 10.02 -9.52 2.83
N ILE A 73 9.20 -10.07 1.95
CA ILE A 73 8.09 -10.96 2.28
C ILE A 73 8.05 -12.13 1.30
N THR A 74 7.45 -13.23 1.72
CA THR A 74 6.96 -14.26 0.80
C THR A 74 5.43 -14.25 0.85
N VAL A 75 4.81 -14.24 -0.32
CA VAL A 75 3.36 -14.11 -0.48
C VAL A 75 2.84 -15.31 -1.24
N MET A 76 1.77 -15.89 -0.72
CA MET A 76 0.94 -16.85 -1.44
C MET A 76 -0.27 -16.12 -2.00
N TYR A 77 -0.58 -16.32 -3.28
CA TYR A 77 -1.73 -15.70 -3.95
C TYR A 77 -2.19 -16.53 -5.14
N GLN A 78 -3.35 -16.21 -5.69
CA GLN A 78 -3.85 -16.73 -6.96
C GLN A 78 -3.78 -15.66 -8.06
N ASP A 79 -3.48 -16.05 -9.29
CA ASP A 79 -3.56 -15.16 -10.46
C ASP A 79 -4.98 -15.09 -11.05
N VAL A 80 -5.13 -14.50 -12.25
CA VAL A 80 -6.43 -14.30 -12.89
C VAL A 80 -7.01 -15.62 -13.45
N GLU A 81 -6.16 -16.61 -13.69
CA GLU A 81 -6.49 -17.97 -14.09
C GLU A 81 -6.85 -18.86 -12.89
N GLY A 82 -6.54 -18.41 -11.67
CA GLY A 82 -6.76 -19.14 -10.41
C GLY A 82 -5.60 -20.04 -10.01
N GLU A 83 -4.48 -19.99 -10.71
CA GLU A 83 -3.28 -20.75 -10.36
C GLU A 83 -2.63 -20.16 -9.11
N SER A 84 -2.14 -21.03 -8.22
CA SER A 84 -1.55 -20.61 -6.95
C SER A 84 -0.05 -20.38 -7.10
N HIS A 85 0.39 -19.21 -6.63
CA HIS A 85 1.77 -18.77 -6.67
C HIS A 85 2.31 -18.59 -5.25
N HIS A 86 3.61 -18.87 -5.07
CA HIS A 86 4.32 -18.63 -3.81
C HIS A 86 5.64 -17.91 -4.10
N MET A 87 5.63 -16.58 -3.97
CA MET A 87 6.70 -15.73 -4.47
C MET A 87 7.29 -14.84 -3.38
N LYS A 88 8.61 -14.63 -3.47
CA LYS A 88 9.35 -13.69 -2.61
C LYS A 88 9.42 -12.33 -3.28
N TYR A 89 9.12 -11.28 -2.52
CA TYR A 89 9.25 -9.89 -2.94
C TYR A 89 10.14 -9.13 -1.96
N ASP A 90 10.85 -8.13 -2.47
CA ASP A 90 11.67 -7.21 -1.68
C ASP A 90 11.46 -5.75 -2.11
N ARG A 91 12.19 -4.84 -1.46
CA ARG A 91 12.26 -3.41 -1.78
C ARG A 91 10.85 -2.79 -1.87
N MET A 92 10.58 -2.03 -2.93
CA MET A 92 9.34 -1.29 -3.08
C MET A 92 8.13 -2.22 -3.27
N VAL A 93 8.27 -3.30 -4.02
CA VAL A 93 7.15 -4.21 -4.33
C VAL A 93 6.68 -4.91 -3.05
N SER A 94 7.61 -5.39 -2.22
CA SER A 94 7.32 -5.91 -0.88
C SER A 94 6.51 -4.92 -0.04
N ARG A 95 6.90 -3.64 -0.03
CA ARG A 95 6.20 -2.61 0.74
C ARG A 95 4.77 -2.37 0.26
N ILE A 96 4.59 -2.25 -1.06
CA ILE A 96 3.27 -2.03 -1.65
C ILE A 96 2.35 -3.20 -1.29
N ILE A 97 2.80 -4.44 -1.50
CA ILE A 97 1.98 -5.62 -1.18
C ILE A 97 1.60 -5.67 0.30
N GLN A 98 2.54 -5.37 1.21
CA GLN A 98 2.22 -5.30 2.65
C GLN A 98 1.15 -4.24 2.95
N HIS A 99 1.21 -3.09 2.29
CA HIS A 99 0.22 -2.02 2.44
C HIS A 99 -1.16 -2.45 1.94
N GLU A 100 -1.24 -3.07 0.76
CA GLU A 100 -2.52 -3.49 0.20
C GLU A 100 -3.12 -4.68 0.97
N ILE A 101 -2.30 -5.60 1.48
CA ILE A 101 -2.76 -6.70 2.34
C ILE A 101 -3.27 -6.16 3.69
N ASP A 102 -2.66 -5.10 4.24
CA ASP A 102 -3.20 -4.44 5.44
C ASP A 102 -4.61 -3.91 5.20
N HIS A 103 -4.84 -3.28 4.05
CA HIS A 103 -6.17 -2.84 3.66
C HIS A 103 -7.16 -4.01 3.66
N LEU A 104 -6.82 -5.14 3.03
CA LEU A 104 -7.66 -6.34 3.04
C LEU A 104 -7.92 -6.93 4.44
N ASN A 105 -7.09 -6.57 5.43
CA ASN A 105 -7.24 -6.97 6.83
C ASN A 105 -7.88 -5.88 7.70
N GLY A 106 -8.35 -4.77 7.10
CA GLY A 106 -8.94 -3.63 7.82
C GLY A 106 -7.93 -2.78 8.59
N ILE A 107 -6.63 -2.95 8.34
CA ILE A 107 -5.55 -2.21 9.00
C ILE A 107 -5.19 -1.01 8.12
N ASN A 108 -5.22 0.20 8.68
CA ASN A 108 -4.73 1.37 7.96
C ASN A 108 -3.25 1.57 8.24
N PHE A 109 -2.49 2.06 7.26
CA PHE A 109 -1.08 2.43 7.45
C PHE A 109 -0.84 3.40 8.62
N LYS A 110 -1.82 4.24 8.96
CA LYS A 110 -1.79 5.12 10.15
C LYS A 110 -1.70 4.33 11.46
N ASP A 111 -2.30 3.14 11.51
CA ASP A 111 -2.32 2.26 12.69
C ASP A 111 -0.95 1.59 12.90
N ARG A 112 -0.12 1.54 11.84
CA ARG A 112 1.28 1.09 11.91
C ARG A 112 2.28 2.20 12.22
N ALA A 113 1.84 3.45 12.25
CA ALA A 113 2.70 4.58 12.54
C ALA A 113 3.00 4.68 14.03
N THR A 114 4.20 5.15 14.38
CA THR A 114 4.43 5.62 15.75
C THR A 114 3.68 6.93 15.96
N ASN A 115 3.28 7.22 17.21
CA ASN A 115 2.61 8.48 17.56
C ASN A 115 3.38 9.69 17.04
N TYR A 116 4.70 9.69 17.22
CA TYR A 116 5.58 10.75 16.71
C TYR A 116 5.46 10.96 15.19
N HIS A 117 5.56 9.89 14.39
CA HIS A 117 5.50 10.00 12.93
C HIS A 117 4.10 10.42 12.45
N LEU A 118 3.05 9.93 13.11
CA LEU A 118 1.67 10.31 12.78
C LEU A 118 1.40 11.78 13.10
N GLU A 119 1.81 12.27 14.27
CA GLU A 119 1.67 13.68 14.63
C GLU A 119 2.44 14.60 13.70
N LYS A 120 3.69 14.22 13.35
CA LYS A 120 4.50 14.96 12.39
C LYS A 120 3.81 15.07 11.04
N ALA A 121 3.35 13.95 10.48
CA ALA A 121 2.63 13.92 9.21
C ALA A 121 1.36 14.80 9.21
N ARG A 122 0.61 14.82 10.33
CA ARG A 122 -0.57 15.68 10.49
C ARG A 122 -0.21 17.16 10.53
N LYS A 123 0.88 17.53 11.22
CA LYS A 123 1.39 18.92 11.24
C LYS A 123 1.84 19.37 9.85
N ASP A 124 2.58 18.52 9.14
CA ASP A 124 3.07 18.81 7.80
C ASP A 124 1.91 19.01 6.81
N LEU A 125 0.89 18.14 6.86
CA LEU A 125 -0.33 18.28 6.05
C LEU A 125 -1.09 19.58 6.36
N LYS A 126 -1.19 19.98 7.63
CA LYS A 126 -1.85 21.23 8.03
C LYS A 126 -1.10 22.46 7.50
N LEU A 127 0.23 22.43 7.54
CA LEU A 127 1.06 23.52 7.02
C LEU A 127 0.93 23.65 5.50
N LEU A 128 0.95 22.53 4.77
CA LEU A 128 0.76 22.50 3.32
C LEU A 128 -0.59 23.09 2.90
N LYS A 129 -1.68 22.72 3.59
CA LYS A 129 -3.02 23.27 3.34
C LYS A 129 -3.08 24.79 3.57
N ARG A 130 -2.45 25.30 4.64
CA ARG A 130 -2.38 26.74 4.91
C ARG A 130 -1.64 27.51 3.82
N ARG A 131 -0.50 26.98 3.35
CA ARG A 131 0.26 27.61 2.26
C ARG A 131 -0.55 27.68 0.96
N ARG A 132 -1.28 26.61 0.63
CA ARG A 132 -2.14 26.57 -0.57
C ARG A 132 -3.32 27.54 -0.51
N ASN A 133 -3.85 27.81 0.68
CA ASN A 133 -4.98 28.74 0.84
C ASN A 133 -4.54 30.22 0.84
N ASN A 134 -3.24 30.49 1.02
CA ASN A 134 -2.66 31.82 1.07
C ASN A 134 -1.94 32.21 -0.24
N ALA A 135 -2.00 31.36 -1.26
CA ALA A 135 -1.44 31.56 -2.59
C ALA A 135 -2.59 31.67 -3.59
#